data_AF-A0AA38YJ47-F1
#
_entry.id   AF-A0AA38YJ47-F1
#
_cell.length_a   1.000
_cell.length_b   1.000
_cell.length_c   1.000
_cell.angle_alpha   90.00
_cell.angle_beta   90.00
_cell.angle_gamma   90.00
#
_symmetry.space_group_name_H-M   'P 1'
#
loop_
_entity.id
_entity.type
_entity.pdbx_description
1 polymer ?
#
loop_
_entity_poly.entity_id
_entity_poly.type
_entity_poly.pdbx_seq_one_letter_code
_entity_poly.pdbx_strand_id
1 'polypeptide(L)'
;MPAHFLSSSPSASTSSTASPADSSDMPKDAVSASSSSSSSGRYSEIWNYLWVPLLLSVSKELTAAKAESTILLPSDVRLGSARSSPSCPAPDPKLNFRPVVGILTHPGDGASGRLNNDTNASYIAASYVKFVESAGARVIPLIYNEPLEILHEKLNLVNGVIFTGGWAKSGLYYKTVGEIFKKSLEKNDVGDHFPVLAICLGFELLTMIISKDQKILEEFSAADQASTLKFMENTDIRGTVFQRFPPDLLRKLSTDCLVMQNHHYGISPERFQENIDLSSFFKILTTSTDEDDKVYVSTVHARSYPVTAFQWHPEVGVWHLLFADFVPAAGLRDE
;
A
#
# COMPACT_ATOMS: atom_id res chain seq x y z
N MET A 1 19.43 67.03 -18.77
CA MET A 1 20.33 67.91 -17.99
C MET A 1 20.06 67.62 -16.51
N PRO A 2 21.08 67.35 -15.70
CA PRO A 2 21.70 66.02 -15.71
C PRO A 2 22.03 65.47 -14.30
N ALA A 3 22.36 64.18 -14.30
CA ALA A 3 23.16 63.48 -13.30
C ALA A 3 24.66 63.86 -13.43
N HIS A 4 25.41 63.72 -12.33
CA HIS A 4 26.88 63.59 -12.25
C HIS A 4 27.21 63.14 -10.80
N PHE A 5 28.19 62.28 -10.46
CA PHE A 5 29.24 61.62 -11.24
C PHE A 5 29.98 60.54 -10.39
N LEU A 6 30.42 59.47 -11.07
CA LEU A 6 31.73 58.75 -11.06
C LEU A 6 32.37 58.23 -9.76
N SER A 7 32.65 56.91 -9.66
CA SER A 7 33.80 56.11 -10.20
C SER A 7 35.01 56.13 -9.25
N SER A 8 35.83 55.09 -9.11
CA SER A 8 36.37 54.15 -10.11
C SER A 8 37.17 53.02 -9.41
N SER A 9 37.19 51.84 -10.01
CA SER A 9 38.23 50.79 -9.85
C SER A 9 39.51 51.14 -10.62
N PRO A 10 40.65 50.45 -10.39
CA PRO A 10 41.09 49.33 -11.27
C PRO A 10 41.74 48.16 -10.46
N SER A 11 41.54 46.86 -10.75
CA SER A 11 42.05 45.96 -11.82
C SER A 11 43.51 45.47 -11.71
N ALA A 12 43.63 44.17 -11.35
CA ALA A 12 44.46 43.07 -11.89
C ALA A 12 46.00 43.11 -11.93
N SER A 13 46.63 42.03 -11.39
CA SER A 13 47.71 41.27 -12.06
C SER A 13 48.05 39.95 -11.34
N THR A 14 48.55 39.00 -12.13
CA THR A 14 48.76 37.56 -11.93
C THR A 14 50.13 37.13 -11.35
N SER A 15 50.18 35.83 -10.96
CA SER A 15 51.27 34.82 -11.07
C SER A 15 52.36 34.61 -9.99
N SER A 16 52.35 33.36 -9.46
CA SER A 16 53.44 32.39 -9.18
C SER A 16 54.57 32.70 -8.18
N THR A 17 54.76 31.86 -7.15
CA THR A 17 55.86 30.83 -6.99
C THR A 17 55.99 30.26 -5.55
N ALA A 18 56.24 28.93 -5.50
CA ALA A 18 57.10 28.11 -4.60
C ALA A 18 57.00 28.07 -3.04
N SER A 19 57.05 26.82 -2.55
CA SER A 19 57.06 26.15 -1.21
C SER A 19 58.19 26.58 -0.21
N PRO A 20 58.43 25.95 1.00
CA PRO A 20 57.96 24.67 1.60
C PRO A 20 57.74 24.63 3.15
N ALA A 21 57.67 23.40 3.73
CA ALA A 21 57.78 22.97 5.15
C ALA A 21 56.46 22.90 5.96
N ASP A 22 56.14 21.95 6.85
CA ASP A 22 56.72 20.70 7.37
C ASP A 22 55.66 20.02 8.30
N SER A 23 55.96 18.81 8.80
CA SER A 23 55.32 18.04 9.90
C SER A 23 54.38 16.87 9.52
N SER A 24 55.04 15.73 9.31
CA SER A 24 54.56 14.37 9.62
C SER A 24 54.87 14.04 11.09
N ASP A 25 53.97 13.36 11.80
CA ASP A 25 54.39 12.48 12.90
C ASP A 25 53.42 11.31 13.12
N MET A 26 53.99 10.11 13.11
CA MET A 26 53.44 8.80 13.46
C MET A 26 54.51 8.10 14.29
N PRO A 27 54.18 7.35 15.36
CA PRO A 27 55.08 6.35 15.90
C PRO A 27 54.60 4.92 15.60
N LYS A 28 55.58 4.07 15.25
CA LYS A 28 55.51 2.61 15.17
C LYS A 28 55.98 1.97 16.47
N ASP A 29 55.63 0.69 16.64
CA ASP A 29 56.43 -0.46 17.13
C ASP A 29 55.64 -1.30 18.16
N ALA A 30 55.78 -2.61 18.32
CA ALA A 30 56.21 -3.77 17.53
C ALA A 30 56.07 -4.96 18.51
N VAL A 31 55.43 -6.10 18.18
CA VAL A 31 55.68 -7.38 18.89
C VAL A 31 55.45 -8.61 17.99
N SER A 32 56.40 -9.55 18.14
CA SER A 32 56.75 -10.76 17.41
C SER A 32 55.73 -11.90 17.25
N ALA A 33 55.99 -12.69 16.20
CA ALA A 33 55.49 -14.04 15.98
C ALA A 33 56.30 -15.10 16.77
N SER A 34 55.63 -16.19 17.14
CA SER A 34 56.27 -17.49 17.42
C SER A 34 55.39 -18.63 16.89
N SER A 35 56.04 -19.58 16.23
CA SER A 35 55.48 -20.80 15.66
C SER A 35 55.77 -21.99 16.57
N SER A 36 54.81 -22.89 16.77
CA SER A 36 55.10 -24.29 17.12
C SER A 36 54.06 -25.24 16.50
N SER A 37 54.58 -26.31 15.93
CA SER A 37 53.88 -27.43 15.31
C SER A 37 53.57 -28.53 16.32
N SER A 38 52.42 -29.21 16.21
CA SER A 38 52.36 -30.67 16.40
C SER A 38 51.07 -31.26 15.83
N SER A 39 51.24 -32.39 15.15
CA SER A 39 50.19 -33.24 14.57
C SER A 39 49.56 -34.14 15.63
N SER A 40 48.24 -34.35 15.58
CA SER A 40 47.61 -35.65 15.89
C SER A 40 46.09 -35.59 15.67
N GLY A 41 45.51 -36.68 15.16
CA GLY A 41 44.07 -36.95 15.33
C GLY A 41 43.18 -36.94 14.09
N ARG A 42 43.46 -37.83 13.12
CA ARG A 42 42.43 -38.33 12.18
C ARG A 42 41.36 -39.13 12.93
N TYR A 43 40.42 -38.51 13.63
CA TYR A 43 39.19 -39.17 14.14
C TYR A 43 38.13 -38.11 14.51
N SER A 44 37.51 -37.47 13.51
CA SER A 44 36.36 -36.56 13.73
C SER A 44 35.21 -36.78 12.72
N GLU A 45 35.44 -37.57 11.66
CA GLU A 45 34.49 -37.79 10.55
C GLU A 45 33.55 -39.00 10.72
N ILE A 46 33.52 -39.67 11.88
CA ILE A 46 32.73 -40.91 12.07
C ILE A 46 31.44 -40.70 12.88
N TRP A 47 31.30 -39.56 13.59
CA TRP A 47 30.13 -39.31 14.45
C TRP A 47 28.92 -38.69 13.73
N ASN A 48 29.06 -38.25 12.48
CA ASN A 48 27.97 -37.61 11.73
C ASN A 48 26.99 -38.56 11.05
N TYR A 49 27.16 -39.89 11.17
CA TYR A 49 26.29 -40.88 10.49
C TYR A 49 25.48 -41.77 11.44
N LEU A 50 25.55 -41.56 12.76
CA LEU A 50 24.81 -42.38 13.74
C LEU A 50 23.31 -42.03 13.86
N TRP A 51 22.85 -40.97 13.19
CA TRP A 51 21.43 -40.57 13.19
C TRP A 51 20.65 -41.18 12.00
N VAL A 52 21.36 -41.63 10.96
CA VAL A 52 20.77 -42.22 9.75
C VAL A 52 20.09 -43.58 10.02
N PRO A 53 20.61 -44.48 10.88
CA PRO A 53 19.92 -45.73 11.22
C PRO A 53 18.67 -45.50 12.10
N LEU A 54 18.65 -44.42 12.89
CA LEU A 54 17.52 -44.10 13.76
C LEU A 54 16.29 -43.62 12.95
N LEU A 55 16.51 -42.81 11.91
CA LEU A 55 15.46 -42.37 10.99
C LEU A 55 14.90 -43.50 10.11
N LEU A 56 15.72 -44.52 9.80
CA LEU A 56 15.30 -45.70 9.03
C LEU A 56 14.57 -46.77 9.87
N SER A 57 14.74 -46.77 11.19
CA SER A 57 13.97 -47.64 12.10
C SER A 57 12.59 -47.05 12.45
N VAL A 58 12.48 -45.73 12.59
CA VAL A 58 11.18 -45.06 12.84
C VAL A 58 10.27 -45.07 11.60
N SER A 59 10.83 -45.19 10.40
CA SER A 59 10.06 -45.30 9.15
C SER A 59 9.53 -46.71 8.86
N LYS A 60 9.98 -47.74 9.58
CA LYS A 60 9.43 -49.11 9.44
C LYS A 60 8.27 -49.42 10.38
N GLU A 61 8.12 -48.73 11.50
CA GLU A 61 6.96 -48.90 12.41
C GLU A 61 5.72 -48.05 12.03
N LEU A 62 5.81 -47.21 10.98
CA LEU A 62 4.67 -46.48 10.43
C LEU A 62 4.04 -47.14 9.19
N THR A 63 4.13 -48.47 9.08
CA THR A 63 3.51 -49.24 7.99
C THR A 63 2.50 -50.26 8.52
N ALA A 64 1.47 -49.80 9.23
CA ALA A 64 0.22 -50.56 9.42
C ALA A 64 -0.93 -49.67 9.95
N ALA A 65 -1.19 -48.53 9.33
CA ALA A 65 -2.51 -47.89 9.44
C ALA A 65 -3.21 -48.03 8.09
N LYS A 66 -4.13 -48.98 8.02
CA LYS A 66 -5.00 -49.19 6.87
C LYS A 66 -5.81 -47.90 6.64
N ALA A 67 -5.48 -47.16 5.60
CA ALA A 67 -6.23 -45.98 5.18
C ALA A 67 -7.62 -46.44 4.70
N GLU A 68 -8.63 -46.34 5.55
CA GLU A 68 -10.02 -46.35 5.09
C GLU A 68 -10.30 -44.99 4.44
N SER A 69 -10.20 -44.96 3.12
CA SER A 69 -10.60 -43.81 2.31
C SER A 69 -12.13 -43.73 2.23
N THR A 70 -12.77 -43.34 3.34
CA THR A 70 -14.16 -42.87 3.29
C THR A 70 -14.15 -41.38 3.59
N ILE A 71 -13.87 -40.58 2.55
CA ILE A 71 -14.18 -39.15 2.57
C ILE A 71 -15.69 -39.05 2.49
N LEU A 72 -16.36 -38.91 3.64
CA LEU A 72 -17.77 -38.61 3.70
C LEU A 72 -17.96 -37.13 3.34
N LEU A 73 -18.56 -36.88 2.17
CA LEU A 73 -19.01 -35.55 1.81
C LEU A 73 -20.23 -35.21 2.69
N PRO A 74 -20.50 -33.92 3.01
CA PRO A 74 -21.69 -33.49 3.77
C PRO A 74 -23.05 -33.89 3.14
N SER A 75 -23.03 -34.55 1.98
CA SER A 75 -24.18 -35.10 1.28
C SER A 75 -24.57 -36.52 1.70
N ASP A 76 -23.70 -37.23 2.44
CA ASP A 76 -23.87 -38.67 2.72
C ASP A 76 -24.61 -38.97 4.03
N VAL A 77 -24.97 -37.95 4.82
CA VAL A 77 -25.91 -38.11 5.95
C VAL A 77 -27.34 -37.93 5.43
N ARG A 78 -27.85 -38.95 4.72
CA ARG A 78 -29.26 -39.04 4.33
C ARG A 78 -30.05 -39.83 5.37
N LEU A 79 -30.63 -39.12 6.33
CA LEU A 79 -31.91 -39.53 6.92
C LEU A 79 -33.00 -38.62 6.34
N GLY A 80 -34.10 -39.25 5.91
CA GLY A 80 -35.00 -38.75 4.87
C GLY A 80 -35.54 -37.33 5.05
N SER A 81 -35.35 -36.52 4.02
CA SER A 81 -36.28 -35.47 3.62
C SER A 81 -35.98 -35.12 2.16
N ALA A 82 -37.01 -35.01 1.33
CA ALA A 82 -36.91 -34.72 -0.10
C ALA A 82 -36.22 -33.36 -0.31
N ARG A 83 -34.89 -33.38 -0.55
CA ARG A 83 -34.12 -32.18 -0.88
C ARG A 83 -34.19 -31.95 -2.38
N SER A 84 -34.87 -30.87 -2.76
CA SER A 84 -34.59 -30.15 -4.01
C SER A 84 -33.08 -30.03 -4.18
N SER A 85 -32.54 -30.53 -5.29
CA SER A 85 -31.14 -30.34 -5.65
C SER A 85 -30.77 -28.86 -5.49
N PRO A 86 -29.67 -28.50 -4.80
CA PRO A 86 -29.22 -27.12 -4.75
C PRO A 86 -28.70 -26.77 -6.14
N SER A 87 -29.60 -26.28 -7.00
CA SER A 87 -29.24 -25.63 -8.25
C SER A 87 -28.55 -24.32 -7.88
N CYS A 88 -27.35 -24.09 -8.40
CA CYS A 88 -26.77 -22.74 -8.38
C CYS A 88 -27.80 -21.79 -9.03
N PRO A 89 -28.18 -20.68 -8.37
CA PRO A 89 -29.05 -19.70 -8.98
C PRO A 89 -28.38 -19.15 -10.24
N ALA A 90 -29.16 -18.95 -11.31
CA ALA A 90 -28.65 -18.35 -12.53
C ALA A 90 -28.07 -16.95 -12.23
N PRO A 91 -26.95 -16.56 -12.85
CA PRO A 91 -26.38 -15.23 -12.66
C PRO A 91 -27.40 -14.14 -13.02
N ASP A 92 -27.53 -13.12 -12.18
CA ASP A 92 -28.41 -11.97 -12.47
C ASP A 92 -27.92 -11.26 -13.75
N PRO A 93 -28.73 -11.23 -14.83
CA PRO A 93 -28.30 -10.65 -16.10
C PRO A 93 -28.03 -9.13 -16.02
N LYS A 94 -28.43 -8.46 -14.93
CA LYS A 94 -28.14 -7.04 -14.70
C LYS A 94 -26.74 -6.79 -14.12
N LEU A 95 -26.04 -7.83 -13.67
CA LEU A 95 -24.73 -7.71 -13.05
C LEU A 95 -23.60 -8.01 -14.04
N ASN A 96 -22.51 -7.24 -13.93
CA ASN A 96 -21.27 -7.52 -14.63
C ASN A 96 -20.40 -8.47 -13.79
N PHE A 97 -20.31 -9.74 -14.19
CA PHE A 97 -19.48 -10.76 -13.52
C PHE A 97 -18.02 -10.79 -13.97
N ARG A 98 -17.59 -9.88 -14.85
CA ARG A 98 -16.20 -9.77 -15.32
C ARG A 98 -15.70 -8.33 -15.24
N PRO A 99 -15.83 -7.67 -14.07
CA PRO A 99 -15.50 -6.26 -13.94
C PRO A 99 -14.04 -6.00 -14.27
N VAL A 100 -13.80 -4.81 -14.81
CA VAL A 100 -12.48 -4.26 -15.09
C VAL A 100 -12.34 -2.99 -14.27
N VAL A 101 -11.25 -2.83 -13.53
CA VAL A 101 -11.00 -1.66 -12.68
C VAL A 101 -9.80 -0.91 -13.23
N GLY A 102 -9.96 0.39 -13.41
CA GLY A 102 -8.86 1.29 -13.72
C GLY A 102 -8.04 1.59 -12.47
N ILE A 103 -6.72 1.46 -12.52
CA ILE A 103 -5.84 1.92 -11.44
C ILE A 103 -4.97 3.04 -12.00
N LEU A 104 -5.05 4.23 -11.39
CA LEU A 104 -4.19 5.35 -11.78
C LEU A 104 -2.74 5.06 -11.40
N THR A 105 -1.84 5.16 -12.37
CA THR A 105 -0.39 5.01 -12.14
C THR A 105 0.14 6.21 -11.35
N HIS A 106 1.08 5.99 -10.45
CA HIS A 106 1.76 7.07 -9.74
C HIS A 106 3.05 7.51 -10.47
N PRO A 107 3.43 8.80 -10.46
CA PRO A 107 4.68 9.27 -11.07
C PRO A 107 5.93 8.62 -10.48
N GLY A 108 6.92 8.36 -11.35
CA GLY A 108 8.19 7.72 -11.01
C GLY A 108 8.18 6.21 -11.23
N ASP A 109 9.22 5.53 -10.78
CA ASP A 109 9.42 4.08 -10.96
C ASP A 109 9.03 3.24 -9.74
N GLY A 110 8.57 3.89 -8.66
CA GLY A 110 8.25 3.24 -7.39
C GLY A 110 9.48 2.74 -6.63
N ALA A 111 10.69 3.12 -7.06
CA ALA A 111 11.96 2.66 -6.51
C ALA A 111 13.00 3.80 -6.44
N SER A 112 12.54 5.05 -6.30
CA SER A 112 13.39 6.25 -6.19
C SER A 112 14.41 6.38 -7.32
N GLY A 113 14.02 6.05 -8.55
CA GLY A 113 14.85 6.14 -9.76
C GLY A 113 15.80 4.95 -9.97
N ARG A 114 15.77 3.95 -9.07
CA ARG A 114 16.69 2.80 -9.10
C ARG A 114 16.34 1.77 -10.17
N LEU A 115 15.10 1.76 -10.66
CA LEU A 115 14.64 0.90 -11.76
C LEU A 115 14.54 1.66 -13.07
N ASN A 116 14.02 2.89 -13.03
CA ASN A 116 13.90 3.76 -14.20
C ASN A 116 13.96 5.23 -13.76
N ASN A 117 14.84 6.01 -14.39
CA ASN A 117 15.03 7.42 -14.09
C ASN A 117 14.41 8.36 -15.16
N ASP A 118 13.58 7.82 -16.06
CA ASP A 118 12.80 8.62 -17.01
C ASP A 118 11.78 9.47 -16.24
N THR A 119 11.72 10.77 -16.55
CA THR A 119 10.77 11.70 -15.93
C THR A 119 9.32 11.42 -16.30
N ASN A 120 9.09 10.64 -17.36
CA ASN A 120 7.77 10.15 -17.77
C ASN A 120 7.46 8.76 -17.23
N ALA A 121 8.35 8.15 -16.44
CA ALA A 121 8.07 6.87 -15.80
C ALA A 121 6.87 6.99 -14.86
N SER A 122 6.07 5.93 -14.83
CA SER A 122 4.97 5.77 -13.90
C SER A 122 4.89 4.31 -13.46
N TYR A 123 4.29 4.06 -12.30
CA TYR A 123 4.20 2.71 -11.75
C TYR A 123 2.85 2.47 -11.07
N ILE A 124 2.53 1.20 -10.85
CA ILE A 124 1.47 0.75 -9.94
C ILE A 124 2.12 -0.26 -9.01
N ALA A 125 2.01 -0.06 -7.69
CA ALA A 125 2.47 -1.08 -6.76
C ALA A 125 1.64 -2.36 -6.94
N ALA A 126 2.32 -3.51 -7.01
CA ALA A 126 1.67 -4.79 -7.30
C ALA A 126 0.59 -5.17 -6.27
N SER A 127 0.64 -4.62 -5.05
CA SER A 127 -0.38 -4.80 -4.02
C SER A 127 -1.77 -4.34 -4.48
N TYR A 128 -1.88 -3.19 -5.17
CA TYR A 128 -3.16 -2.72 -5.69
C TYR A 128 -3.73 -3.64 -6.77
N VAL A 129 -2.87 -4.17 -7.64
CA VAL A 129 -3.29 -5.12 -8.69
C VAL A 129 -3.83 -6.39 -8.05
N LYS A 130 -3.07 -6.96 -7.10
CA LYS A 130 -3.47 -8.17 -6.37
C LYS A 130 -4.75 -7.96 -5.56
N PHE A 131 -4.93 -6.78 -4.98
CA PHE A 131 -6.14 -6.41 -4.25
C PHE A 131 -7.40 -6.40 -5.14
N VAL A 132 -7.27 -5.93 -6.38
CA VAL A 132 -8.37 -5.99 -7.37
C VAL A 132 -8.60 -7.41 -7.88
N GLU A 133 -7.53 -8.14 -8.20
CA GLU A 133 -7.61 -9.50 -8.74
C GLU A 133 -8.18 -10.50 -7.73
N SER A 134 -7.84 -10.38 -6.45
CA SER A 134 -8.41 -11.24 -5.40
C SER A 134 -9.90 -11.03 -5.18
N ALA A 135 -10.43 -9.85 -5.56
CA ALA A 135 -11.85 -9.56 -5.59
C ALA A 135 -12.55 -10.06 -6.88
N GLY A 136 -11.83 -10.74 -7.78
CA GLY A 136 -12.37 -11.31 -9.02
C GLY A 136 -12.47 -10.33 -10.19
N ALA A 137 -11.77 -9.19 -10.13
CA ALA A 137 -11.75 -8.18 -11.18
C ALA A 137 -10.44 -8.20 -11.97
N ARG A 138 -10.46 -7.62 -13.17
CA ARG A 138 -9.26 -7.38 -14.00
C ARG A 138 -8.80 -5.93 -13.85
N VAL A 139 -7.53 -5.66 -14.13
CA VAL A 139 -6.96 -4.31 -14.03
C VAL A 139 -6.61 -3.76 -15.41
N ILE A 140 -6.88 -2.47 -15.61
CA ILE A 140 -6.29 -1.65 -16.68
C ILE A 140 -5.52 -0.50 -16.03
N PRO A 141 -4.25 -0.25 -16.41
CA PRO A 141 -3.53 0.93 -15.95
C PRO A 141 -4.06 2.18 -16.63
N LEU A 142 -4.39 3.19 -15.82
CA LEU A 142 -4.67 4.55 -16.27
C LEU A 142 -3.38 5.34 -16.09
N ILE A 143 -2.69 5.66 -17.19
CA ILE A 143 -1.36 6.27 -17.11
C ILE A 143 -1.52 7.77 -16.90
N TYR A 144 -1.04 8.29 -15.77
CA TYR A 144 -1.41 9.63 -15.29
C TYR A 144 -0.98 10.78 -16.23
N ASN A 145 0.04 10.57 -17.06
CA ASN A 145 0.55 11.56 -18.00
C ASN A 145 0.11 11.32 -19.46
N GLU A 146 -0.83 10.41 -19.70
CA GLU A 146 -1.49 10.32 -21.00
C GLU A 146 -2.38 11.54 -21.28
N PRO A 147 -2.63 11.88 -22.56
CA PRO A 147 -3.61 12.90 -22.91
C PRO A 147 -4.98 12.60 -22.29
N LEU A 148 -5.69 13.64 -21.88
CA LEU A 148 -6.95 13.51 -21.14
C LEU A 148 -8.02 12.77 -21.97
N GLU A 149 -7.99 12.93 -23.29
CA GLU A 149 -8.87 12.24 -24.23
C GLU A 149 -8.66 10.72 -24.17
N ILE A 150 -7.41 10.27 -24.11
CA ILE A 150 -7.06 8.84 -23.98
C ILE A 150 -7.48 8.30 -22.62
N LEU A 151 -7.28 9.07 -21.55
CA LEU A 151 -7.77 8.70 -20.23
C LEU A 151 -9.30 8.57 -20.21
N HIS A 152 -10.03 9.50 -20.83
CA HIS A 152 -11.48 9.41 -20.96
C HIS A 152 -11.94 8.20 -21.76
N GLU A 153 -11.24 7.82 -22.84
CA GLU A 153 -11.50 6.59 -23.58
C GLU A 153 -11.31 5.36 -22.69
N LYS A 154 -10.21 5.30 -21.92
CA LYS A 154 -9.97 4.21 -20.97
C LYS A 154 -11.02 4.15 -19.86
N LEU A 155 -11.53 5.29 -19.39
CA LEU A 155 -12.62 5.32 -18.41
C LEU A 155 -13.92 4.68 -18.93
N ASN A 156 -14.14 4.65 -20.25
CA ASN A 156 -15.27 3.93 -20.84
C ASN A 156 -15.06 2.41 -20.91
N LEU A 157 -13.83 1.93 -20.74
CA LEU A 157 -13.48 0.50 -20.78
C LEU A 157 -13.49 -0.16 -19.40
N VAL A 158 -13.52 0.64 -18.33
CA VAL A 158 -13.50 0.16 -16.94
C VAL A 158 -14.86 0.38 -16.27
N ASN A 159 -15.07 -0.33 -15.17
CA ASN A 159 -16.29 -0.31 -14.36
C ASN A 159 -16.12 0.46 -13.05
N GLY A 160 -14.93 1.02 -12.81
CA GLY A 160 -14.60 1.78 -11.61
C GLY A 160 -13.12 2.14 -11.60
N VAL A 161 -12.72 3.01 -10.66
CA VAL A 161 -11.36 3.54 -10.56
C VAL A 161 -10.80 3.45 -9.15
N ILE A 162 -9.50 3.18 -9.05
CA ILE A 162 -8.71 3.31 -7.83
C ILE A 162 -7.69 4.44 -7.98
N PHE A 163 -7.70 5.37 -7.02
CA PHE A 163 -6.60 6.32 -6.78
C PHE A 163 -5.69 5.76 -5.69
N THR A 164 -4.41 5.56 -6.02
CA THR A 164 -3.44 4.91 -5.16
C THR A 164 -2.84 5.87 -4.13
N GLY A 165 -2.17 5.29 -3.13
CA GLY A 165 -1.20 5.99 -2.29
C GLY A 165 0.01 6.48 -3.10
N GLY A 166 0.85 7.31 -2.46
CA GLY A 166 2.05 7.88 -3.08
C GLY A 166 2.44 9.22 -2.45
N TRP A 167 3.21 10.02 -3.18
CA TRP A 167 3.75 11.30 -2.67
C TRP A 167 3.30 12.56 -3.45
N ALA A 168 2.86 12.42 -4.70
CA ALA A 168 2.63 13.55 -5.61
C ALA A 168 1.31 14.29 -5.30
N LYS A 169 1.39 15.40 -4.55
CA LYS A 169 0.24 16.22 -4.14
C LYS A 169 -0.11 17.37 -5.07
N SER A 170 0.69 17.61 -6.10
CA SER A 170 0.58 18.79 -6.96
C SER A 170 0.93 18.46 -8.42
N GLY A 171 0.88 19.47 -9.28
CA GLY A 171 1.28 19.33 -10.69
C GLY A 171 0.30 18.50 -11.51
N LEU A 172 0.83 17.78 -12.51
CA LEU A 172 0.03 17.03 -13.48
C LEU A 172 -0.78 15.89 -12.83
N TYR A 173 -0.20 15.19 -11.87
CA TYR A 173 -0.88 14.08 -11.18
C TYR A 173 -2.13 14.57 -10.43
N TYR A 174 -2.00 15.63 -9.63
CA TYR A 174 -3.13 16.27 -8.94
C TYR A 174 -4.27 16.66 -9.92
N LYS A 175 -3.91 17.32 -11.04
CA LYS A 175 -4.88 17.72 -12.06
C LYS A 175 -5.58 16.50 -12.69
N THR A 176 -4.82 15.45 -12.98
CA THR A 176 -5.34 14.22 -13.59
C THR A 176 -6.31 13.50 -12.66
N VAL A 177 -5.99 13.40 -11.36
CA VAL A 177 -6.92 12.88 -10.34
C VAL A 177 -8.21 13.70 -10.32
N GLY A 178 -8.10 15.03 -10.37
CA GLY A 178 -9.26 15.94 -10.46
C GLY A 178 -10.14 15.66 -11.67
N GLU A 179 -9.56 15.53 -12.86
CA GLU A 179 -10.33 15.27 -14.09
C GLU A 179 -10.97 13.88 -14.10
N ILE A 180 -10.24 12.83 -13.69
CA ILE A 180 -10.81 11.47 -13.60
C ILE A 180 -11.93 11.43 -12.55
N PHE A 181 -11.74 12.08 -11.40
CA PHE A 181 -12.74 12.13 -10.34
C PHE A 181 -14.00 12.85 -10.81
N LYS A 182 -13.85 14.03 -11.41
CA LYS A 182 -14.96 14.76 -12.02
C LYS A 182 -15.70 13.89 -13.04
N LYS A 183 -14.97 13.23 -13.94
CA LYS A 183 -15.58 12.36 -14.95
C LYS A 183 -16.33 11.18 -14.33
N SER A 184 -15.81 10.63 -13.24
CA SER A 184 -16.45 9.55 -12.49
C SER A 184 -17.78 10.02 -11.87
N LEU A 185 -17.85 11.24 -11.34
CA LEU A 185 -19.10 11.82 -10.85
C LEU A 185 -20.11 12.04 -11.98
N GLU A 186 -19.68 12.60 -13.12
CA GLU A 186 -20.55 12.80 -14.30
C GLU A 186 -21.20 11.50 -14.79
N LYS A 187 -20.45 10.37 -14.75
CA LYS A 187 -21.01 9.05 -15.08
C LYS A 187 -22.11 8.65 -14.11
N ASN A 188 -21.90 8.85 -12.81
CA ASN A 188 -22.91 8.56 -11.80
C ASN A 188 -24.14 9.47 -11.91
N ASP A 189 -23.96 10.75 -12.26
CA ASP A 189 -25.05 11.72 -12.43
C ASP A 189 -26.05 11.30 -13.52
N VAL A 190 -25.57 10.63 -14.57
CA VAL A 190 -26.42 10.08 -15.64
C VAL A 190 -26.91 8.65 -15.36
N GLY A 191 -26.69 8.15 -14.14
CA GLY A 191 -27.14 6.82 -13.70
C GLY A 191 -26.23 5.66 -14.08
N ASP A 192 -25.03 5.92 -14.61
CA ASP A 192 -24.00 4.89 -14.84
C ASP A 192 -23.21 4.69 -13.54
N HIS A 193 -23.56 3.61 -12.81
CA HIS A 193 -22.97 3.31 -11.51
C HIS A 193 -21.46 3.04 -11.63
N PHE A 194 -20.66 4.03 -11.25
CA PHE A 194 -19.21 4.03 -11.46
C PHE A 194 -18.47 4.25 -10.13
N PRO A 195 -18.11 3.17 -9.40
CA PRO A 195 -17.43 3.27 -8.12
C PRO A 195 -16.02 3.86 -8.22
N VAL A 196 -15.68 4.67 -7.21
CA VAL A 196 -14.33 5.22 -6.99
C VAL A 196 -13.82 4.79 -5.63
N LEU A 197 -12.61 4.24 -5.61
CA LEU A 197 -11.87 3.94 -4.39
C LEU A 197 -10.64 4.83 -4.30
N ALA A 198 -10.42 5.48 -3.17
CA ALA A 198 -9.25 6.32 -2.96
C ALA A 198 -8.49 5.88 -1.71
N ILE A 199 -7.18 5.64 -1.83
CA ILE A 199 -6.37 5.03 -0.76
C ILE A 199 -5.20 5.96 -0.43
N CYS A 200 -4.98 6.24 0.86
CA CYS A 200 -3.91 7.08 1.40
C CYS A 200 -3.83 8.42 0.65
N LEU A 201 -2.77 8.68 -0.14
CA LEU A 201 -2.68 9.88 -1.00
C LEU A 201 -3.94 10.11 -1.84
N GLY A 202 -4.58 9.06 -2.37
CA GLY A 202 -5.84 9.21 -3.10
C GLY A 202 -6.92 9.89 -2.25
N PHE A 203 -7.05 9.52 -0.99
CA PHE A 203 -8.00 10.15 -0.06
C PHE A 203 -7.60 11.59 0.27
N GLU A 204 -6.32 11.84 0.50
CA GLU A 204 -5.77 13.20 0.70
C GLU A 204 -6.10 14.12 -0.48
N LEU A 205 -5.92 13.63 -1.71
CA LEU A 205 -6.21 14.36 -2.94
C LEU A 205 -7.70 14.65 -3.11
N LEU A 206 -8.57 13.66 -2.88
CA LEU A 206 -10.02 13.89 -2.91
C LEU A 206 -10.44 14.92 -1.85
N THR A 207 -9.84 14.86 -0.67
CA THR A 207 -10.09 15.83 0.40
C THR A 207 -9.73 17.24 -0.06
N MET A 208 -8.56 17.44 -0.67
CA MET A 208 -8.15 18.74 -1.23
C MET A 208 -9.02 19.22 -2.39
N ILE A 209 -9.43 18.31 -3.27
CA ILE A 209 -10.24 18.63 -4.47
C ILE A 209 -11.66 19.06 -4.07
N ILE A 210 -12.30 18.29 -3.18
CA ILE A 210 -13.68 18.55 -2.75
C ILE A 210 -13.73 19.81 -1.88
N SER A 211 -12.79 19.98 -0.95
CA SER A 211 -12.73 21.16 -0.08
C SER A 211 -12.35 22.44 -0.82
N LYS A 212 -11.77 22.31 -2.02
CA LYS A 212 -11.12 23.40 -2.80
C LYS A 212 -10.01 24.09 -2.03
N ASP A 213 -9.37 23.39 -1.09
CA ASP A 213 -8.30 23.90 -0.25
C ASP A 213 -7.09 22.94 -0.27
N GLN A 214 -5.98 23.41 -0.86
CA GLN A 214 -4.72 22.66 -0.92
C GLN A 214 -3.98 22.58 0.42
N LYS A 215 -4.41 23.33 1.43
CA LYS A 215 -3.84 23.36 2.79
C LYS A 215 -4.81 22.79 3.83
N ILE A 216 -5.80 22.01 3.38
CA ILE A 216 -6.77 21.40 4.28
C ILE A 216 -6.16 20.29 5.15
N LEU A 217 -5.07 19.66 4.69
CA LEU A 217 -4.44 18.54 5.38
C LEU A 217 -3.58 19.01 6.56
N GLU A 218 -3.48 18.15 7.56
CA GLU A 218 -2.69 18.35 8.77
C GLU A 218 -1.65 17.24 8.90
N GLU A 219 -0.58 17.48 9.66
CA GLU A 219 0.46 16.49 9.93
C GLU A 219 0.06 15.51 11.04
N PHE A 220 0.47 14.25 10.88
CA PHE A 220 0.24 13.13 11.81
C PHE A 220 1.44 12.18 11.81
N SER A 221 1.75 11.57 12.96
CA SER A 221 2.81 10.54 13.09
C SER A 221 2.26 9.13 12.85
N ALA A 222 1.99 8.78 11.59
CA ALA A 222 1.33 7.52 11.22
C ALA A 222 2.04 6.79 10.06
N ALA A 223 3.37 6.91 10.00
CA ALA A 223 4.20 6.16 9.06
C ALA A 223 4.49 4.75 9.59
N ASP A 224 4.39 3.74 8.72
CA ASP A 224 4.66 2.32 9.04
C ASP A 224 4.01 1.80 10.34
N GLN A 225 2.72 2.11 10.54
CA GLN A 225 2.02 1.85 11.80
C GLN A 225 0.87 0.85 11.62
N ALA A 226 0.94 -0.29 12.31
CA ALA A 226 -0.22 -1.16 12.50
C ALA A 226 -1.15 -0.55 13.56
N SER A 227 -2.42 -0.31 13.19
CA SER A 227 -3.38 0.40 14.06
C SER A 227 -4.79 -0.22 14.02
N THR A 228 -5.72 0.41 14.74
CA THR A 228 -7.13 0.03 14.81
C THR A 228 -8.02 1.06 14.09
N LEU A 229 -9.24 0.67 13.75
CA LEU A 229 -10.30 1.53 13.26
C LEU A 229 -11.36 1.75 14.35
N LYS A 230 -11.54 3.01 14.76
CA LYS A 230 -12.64 3.40 15.64
C LYS A 230 -13.84 3.78 14.79
N PHE A 231 -14.88 2.94 14.79
CA PHE A 231 -16.13 3.28 14.12
C PHE A 231 -16.81 4.44 14.83
N MET A 232 -17.29 5.39 14.04
CA MET A 232 -18.06 6.53 14.55
C MET A 232 -19.35 6.02 15.20
N GLU A 233 -19.70 6.54 16.38
CA GLU A 233 -20.92 6.15 17.09
C GLU A 233 -22.16 6.32 16.21
N ASN A 234 -23.09 5.36 16.31
CA ASN A 234 -24.35 5.35 15.55
C ASN A 234 -24.21 5.39 14.01
N THR A 235 -23.02 5.07 13.47
CA THR A 235 -22.84 5.07 12.02
C THR A 235 -23.50 3.85 11.38
N ASP A 236 -24.43 4.10 10.47
CA ASP A 236 -25.00 3.07 9.63
C ASP A 236 -24.01 2.63 8.54
N ILE A 237 -23.50 1.41 8.71
CA ILE A 237 -22.59 0.76 7.77
C ILE A 237 -23.31 0.12 6.58
N ARG A 238 -24.66 0.07 6.56
CA ARG A 238 -25.40 -0.38 5.38
C ARG A 238 -25.09 0.52 4.18
N GLY A 239 -24.97 -0.09 3.02
CA GLY A 239 -24.56 0.54 1.77
C GLY A 239 -23.07 0.87 1.68
N THR A 240 -22.30 0.67 2.74
CA THR A 240 -20.85 0.94 2.76
C THR A 240 -20.04 -0.34 2.52
N VAL A 241 -18.73 -0.19 2.33
CA VAL A 241 -17.79 -1.31 2.22
C VAL A 241 -17.85 -2.27 3.41
N PHE A 242 -18.17 -1.78 4.60
CA PHE A 242 -18.24 -2.58 5.82
C PHE A 242 -19.51 -3.42 5.95
N GLN A 243 -20.54 -3.21 5.10
CA GLN A 243 -21.81 -3.94 5.19
C GLN A 243 -21.63 -5.46 5.11
N ARG A 244 -20.65 -5.93 4.32
CA ARG A 244 -20.40 -7.36 4.09
C ARG A 244 -19.37 -7.95 5.05
N PHE A 245 -18.83 -7.16 5.97
CA PHE A 245 -17.82 -7.65 6.90
C PHE A 245 -18.50 -8.48 7.99
N PRO A 246 -17.97 -9.68 8.34
CA PRO A 246 -18.48 -10.45 9.46
C PRO A 246 -18.42 -9.63 10.76
N PRO A 247 -19.41 -9.75 11.67
CA PRO A 247 -19.40 -8.99 12.93
C PRO A 247 -18.12 -9.16 13.76
N ASP A 248 -17.54 -10.37 13.77
CA ASP A 248 -16.28 -10.62 14.47
C ASP A 248 -15.10 -9.89 13.84
N LEU A 249 -15.08 -9.74 12.51
CA LEU A 249 -14.04 -8.97 11.82
C LEU A 249 -14.20 -7.48 12.11
N LEU A 250 -15.43 -6.94 12.11
CA LEU A 250 -15.69 -5.56 12.50
C LEU A 250 -15.22 -5.28 13.92
N ARG A 251 -15.49 -6.18 14.86
CA ARG A 251 -14.97 -6.09 16.24
C ARG A 251 -13.44 -6.06 16.26
N LYS A 252 -12.79 -7.00 15.56
CA LYS A 252 -11.33 -7.06 15.50
C LYS A 252 -10.69 -5.84 14.86
N LEU A 253 -11.30 -5.26 13.83
CA LEU A 253 -10.81 -3.99 13.26
C LEU A 253 -10.76 -2.86 14.30
N SER A 254 -11.59 -2.89 15.34
CA SER A 254 -11.61 -1.90 16.42
C SER A 254 -10.74 -2.22 17.63
N THR A 255 -10.35 -3.48 17.81
CA THR A 255 -9.60 -3.95 18.99
C THR A 255 -8.17 -4.37 18.67
N ASP A 256 -7.93 -4.89 17.48
CA ASP A 256 -6.68 -5.53 17.07
C ASP A 256 -5.99 -4.66 16.01
N CYS A 257 -4.66 -4.54 16.06
CA CYS A 257 -3.88 -3.75 15.10
C CYS A 257 -3.79 -4.44 13.73
N LEU A 258 -4.90 -4.39 12.97
CA LEU A 258 -5.06 -5.09 11.68
C LEU A 258 -4.96 -4.19 10.46
N VAL A 259 -4.97 -2.86 10.64
CA VAL A 259 -4.89 -1.92 9.51
C VAL A 259 -3.52 -1.26 9.45
N MET A 260 -2.94 -1.23 8.25
CA MET A 260 -1.64 -0.61 8.00
C MET A 260 -1.83 0.86 7.66
N GLN A 261 -1.17 1.75 8.40
CA GLN A 261 -1.06 3.18 8.13
C GLN A 261 0.34 3.47 7.59
N ASN A 262 0.42 4.32 6.59
CA ASN A 262 1.71 4.81 6.10
C ASN A 262 1.55 6.20 5.50
N HIS A 263 1.33 7.19 6.35
CA HIS A 263 1.12 8.58 5.93
C HIS A 263 1.66 9.57 6.96
N HIS A 264 2.01 10.76 6.46
CA HIS A 264 2.41 11.91 7.28
C HIS A 264 1.35 13.01 7.29
N TYR A 265 0.30 12.86 6.47
CA TYR A 265 -0.73 13.86 6.29
C TYR A 265 -2.10 13.19 6.30
N GLY A 266 -3.06 13.88 6.91
CA GLY A 266 -4.45 13.44 6.97
C GLY A 266 -5.35 14.62 7.25
N ILE A 267 -6.53 14.36 7.80
CA ILE A 267 -7.47 15.40 8.22
C ILE A 267 -8.13 15.01 9.54
N SER A 268 -8.14 15.94 10.51
CA SER A 268 -8.86 15.72 11.77
C SER A 268 -10.37 15.69 11.55
N PRO A 269 -11.15 14.98 12.39
CA PRO A 269 -12.60 14.98 12.30
C PRO A 269 -13.22 16.38 12.43
N GLU A 270 -12.62 17.25 13.26
CA GLU A 270 -13.06 18.64 13.45
C GLU A 270 -12.92 19.43 12.15
N ARG A 271 -11.71 19.51 11.60
CA ARG A 271 -11.43 20.24 10.34
C ARG A 271 -12.22 19.68 9.16
N PHE A 272 -12.46 18.37 9.14
CA PHE A 272 -13.32 17.73 8.14
C PHE A 272 -14.78 18.19 8.25
N GLN A 273 -15.33 18.25 9.47
CA GLN A 273 -16.72 18.62 9.71
C GLN A 273 -16.97 20.12 9.52
N GLU A 274 -16.00 20.96 9.86
CA GLU A 274 -16.05 22.41 9.63
C GLU A 274 -16.11 22.79 8.15
N ASN A 275 -15.53 21.97 7.27
CA ASN A 275 -15.61 22.17 5.83
C ASN A 275 -16.96 21.67 5.28
N ILE A 276 -17.81 22.59 4.82
CA ILE A 276 -19.16 22.28 4.35
C ILE A 276 -19.16 21.41 3.07
N ASP A 277 -18.18 21.58 2.18
CA ASP A 277 -18.08 20.81 0.94
C ASP A 277 -17.72 19.34 1.26
N LEU A 278 -16.78 19.10 2.20
CA LEU A 278 -16.42 17.75 2.64
C LEU A 278 -17.53 17.05 3.42
N SER A 279 -18.09 17.72 4.44
CA SER A 279 -19.11 17.15 5.32
C SER A 279 -20.45 16.89 4.60
N SER A 280 -20.75 17.66 3.54
CA SER A 280 -21.90 17.42 2.67
C SER A 280 -21.64 16.30 1.66
N PHE A 281 -20.42 16.14 1.15
CA PHE A 281 -20.11 15.07 0.20
C PHE A 281 -19.96 13.70 0.87
N PHE A 282 -19.28 13.66 2.01
CA PHE A 282 -18.89 12.43 2.71
C PHE A 282 -19.54 12.28 4.08
N LYS A 283 -19.73 11.03 4.50
CA LYS A 283 -19.87 10.64 5.90
C LYS A 283 -18.57 10.00 6.38
N ILE A 284 -18.15 10.35 7.59
CA ILE A 284 -17.05 9.66 8.28
C ILE A 284 -17.57 8.31 8.78
N LEU A 285 -16.87 7.23 8.46
CA LEU A 285 -17.19 5.89 8.95
C LEU A 285 -16.30 5.50 10.13
N THR A 286 -15.00 5.78 10.00
CA THR A 286 -14.00 5.43 11.02
C THR A 286 -12.98 6.54 11.19
N THR A 287 -12.42 6.61 12.39
CA THR A 287 -11.21 7.37 12.73
C THR A 287 -10.11 6.41 13.19
N SER A 288 -8.89 6.91 13.23
CA SER A 288 -7.72 6.25 13.84
C SER A 288 -6.90 7.29 14.59
N THR A 289 -5.98 6.83 15.42
CA THR A 289 -5.01 7.68 16.14
C THR A 289 -3.62 7.43 15.59
N ASP A 290 -2.81 8.48 15.53
CA ASP A 290 -1.39 8.39 15.21
C ASP A 290 -0.58 7.99 16.46
N GLU A 291 0.75 7.95 16.36
CA GLU A 291 1.62 7.58 17.48
C GLU A 291 1.61 8.59 18.65
N ASP A 292 1.17 9.83 18.40
CA ASP A 292 1.05 10.90 19.38
C ASP A 292 -0.38 11.04 19.92
N ASP A 293 -1.21 10.00 19.75
CA ASP A 293 -2.64 9.95 20.11
C ASP A 293 -3.52 10.99 19.40
N LYS A 294 -3.04 11.62 18.31
CA LYS A 294 -3.79 12.57 17.52
C LYS A 294 -4.77 11.85 16.60
N VAL A 295 -6.05 12.24 16.66
CA VAL A 295 -7.13 11.57 15.91
C VAL A 295 -7.25 12.14 14.49
N TYR A 296 -7.33 11.25 13.50
CA TYR A 296 -7.63 11.58 12.11
C TYR A 296 -8.74 10.71 11.53
N VAL A 297 -9.37 11.22 10.46
CA VAL A 297 -10.36 10.48 9.66
C VAL A 297 -9.67 9.35 8.92
N SER A 298 -10.10 8.10 9.12
CA SER A 298 -9.47 6.93 8.50
C SER A 298 -10.29 6.29 7.39
N THR A 299 -11.62 6.37 7.44
CA THR A 299 -12.49 5.90 6.35
C THR A 299 -13.69 6.83 6.16
N VAL A 300 -13.99 7.18 4.92
CA VAL A 300 -15.20 7.92 4.53
C VAL A 300 -15.95 7.23 3.40
N HIS A 301 -17.24 7.51 3.31
CA HIS A 301 -18.10 7.07 2.21
C HIS A 301 -19.00 8.21 1.75
N ALA A 302 -19.13 8.40 0.44
CA ALA A 302 -19.91 9.50 -0.10
C ALA A 302 -21.40 9.28 0.17
N ARG A 303 -22.15 10.37 0.33
CA ARG A 303 -23.58 10.30 0.65
C ARG A 303 -24.42 9.91 -0.56
N SER A 304 -24.04 10.40 -1.74
CA SER A 304 -24.83 10.28 -2.97
C SER A 304 -24.12 9.57 -4.11
N TYR A 305 -22.84 9.24 -3.96
CA TYR A 305 -22.01 8.61 -4.98
C TYR A 305 -21.38 7.32 -4.45
N PRO A 306 -21.05 6.34 -5.31
CA PRO A 306 -20.31 5.15 -4.93
C PRO A 306 -18.81 5.44 -4.74
N VAL A 307 -18.48 6.47 -3.95
CA VAL A 307 -17.10 6.86 -3.64
C VAL A 307 -16.80 6.45 -2.21
N THR A 308 -15.73 5.67 -2.02
CA THR A 308 -15.21 5.30 -0.70
C THR A 308 -13.73 5.63 -0.64
N ALA A 309 -13.29 6.20 0.48
CA ALA A 309 -11.89 6.56 0.64
C ALA A 309 -11.34 6.08 2.00
N PHE A 310 -10.11 5.60 1.97
CA PHE A 310 -9.36 5.09 3.11
C PHE A 310 -8.07 5.88 3.27
N GLN A 311 -7.74 6.29 4.49
CA GLN A 311 -6.40 6.80 4.81
C GLN A 311 -5.39 5.63 4.95
N TRP A 312 -5.87 4.47 5.39
CA TRP A 312 -5.09 3.25 5.58
C TRP A 312 -5.00 2.42 4.30
N HIS A 313 -4.13 1.40 4.32
CA HIS A 313 -3.76 0.56 3.18
C HIS A 313 -4.40 -0.85 3.23
N PRO A 314 -5.67 -1.04 2.79
CA PRO A 314 -6.32 -2.35 2.76
C PRO A 314 -5.65 -3.36 1.83
N GLU A 315 -4.88 -2.89 0.85
CA GLU A 315 -4.15 -3.70 -0.11
C GLU A 315 -2.87 -4.33 0.46
N VAL A 316 -2.47 -4.02 1.70
CA VAL A 316 -1.25 -4.56 2.32
C VAL A 316 -1.56 -5.74 3.26
N GLY A 317 -2.72 -5.74 3.93
CA GLY A 317 -3.01 -6.64 5.06
C GLY A 317 -3.09 -8.14 4.75
N VAL A 318 -3.49 -8.55 3.55
CA VAL A 318 -3.54 -9.99 3.18
C VAL A 318 -2.19 -10.47 2.62
N TRP A 319 -1.44 -9.58 1.99
CA TRP A 319 -0.27 -9.96 1.21
C TRP A 319 1.02 -9.87 2.02
N HIS A 320 1.16 -8.90 2.92
CA HIS A 320 2.39 -8.80 3.70
C HIS A 320 2.54 -9.95 4.69
N LEU A 321 1.45 -10.45 5.28
CA LEU A 321 1.49 -11.64 6.13
C LEU A 321 1.92 -12.90 5.35
N LEU A 322 1.40 -13.09 4.13
CA LEU A 322 1.79 -14.21 3.28
C LEU A 322 3.21 -14.07 2.70
N PHE A 323 3.67 -12.85 2.40
CA PHE A 323 5.01 -12.61 1.85
C PHE A 323 6.11 -12.54 2.93
N ALA A 324 5.81 -12.07 4.15
CA ALA A 324 6.73 -12.14 5.27
C ALA A 324 7.02 -13.60 5.66
N ASP A 325 6.02 -14.48 5.57
CA ASP A 325 6.20 -15.92 5.79
C ASP A 325 6.85 -16.66 4.59
N PHE A 326 6.89 -16.05 3.41
CA PHE A 326 7.52 -16.62 2.20
C PHE A 326 8.92 -16.05 1.90
N VAL A 327 9.33 -14.97 2.57
CA VAL A 327 10.68 -14.39 2.47
C VAL A 327 11.36 -14.34 3.84
N PRO A 328 11.76 -15.49 4.41
CA PRO A 328 12.91 -15.48 5.29
C PRO A 328 14.17 -15.31 4.44
N ALA A 329 14.99 -14.31 4.76
CA ALA A 329 16.37 -14.11 4.29
C ALA A 329 16.62 -13.47 2.91
N ALA A 330 16.10 -12.26 2.67
CA ALA A 330 16.76 -11.33 1.74
C ALA A 330 16.67 -9.89 2.25
N GLY A 331 17.68 -9.46 3.01
CA GLY A 331 17.96 -8.03 3.21
C GLY A 331 18.08 -7.49 4.63
N LEU A 332 18.52 -8.29 5.61
CA LEU A 332 19.32 -7.71 6.69
C LEU A 332 20.77 -7.62 6.19
N ARG A 333 21.25 -6.40 5.99
CA ARG A 333 22.65 -6.07 6.22
C ARG A 333 22.78 -4.59 6.49
N ASP A 334 23.18 -4.31 7.72
CA ASP A 334 23.84 -3.10 8.15
C ASP A 334 25.00 -2.77 7.18
N GLU A 335 24.99 -1.55 6.63
CA GLU A 335 26.07 -0.56 6.58
C GLU A 335 25.51 0.77 6.04
#